data_AF-A0A2V9REK7-F1
#
_entry.id   AF-A0A2V9REK7-F1
#
_cell.length_a   1.000
_cell.length_b   1.000
_cell.length_c   1.000
_cell.angle_alpha   90.00
_cell.angle_beta   90.00
_cell.angle_gamma   90.00
#
_symmetry.space_group_name_H-M   'P 1'
#
loop_
_entity.id
_entity.type
_entity.pdbx_description
1 polymer ?
#
loop_
_entity_poly.entity_id
_entity_poly.type
_entity_poly.pdbx_seq_one_letter_code
_entity_poly.pdbx_strand_id
1 'polypeptide(L)' 'MTEKATATLPGRVEKIIKPMFSSEPEKAQISVEGADHLYREIRIENKLTDENGGEVKLKPGATVDVTVQADPEDTAKKP' A
#
# COMPACT_ATOMS: atom_id res chain seq x y z
N MET A 1 -10.04 21.31 -11.07
CA MET A 1 -9.33 20.02 -11.07
C MET A 1 -10.37 18.95 -10.90
N THR A 2 -10.41 17.96 -11.78
CA THR A 2 -11.36 16.84 -11.62
C THR A 2 -10.84 15.95 -10.49
N GLU A 3 -11.71 15.55 -9.58
CA GLU A 3 -11.34 14.69 -8.45
C GLU A 3 -10.88 13.31 -8.94
N LYS A 4 -9.81 12.78 -8.34
CA LYS A 4 -9.29 11.45 -8.66
C LYS A 4 -10.30 10.38 -8.26
N ALA A 5 -10.47 9.36 -9.10
CA ALA A 5 -11.22 8.17 -8.70
C ALA A 5 -10.45 7.45 -7.58
N THR A 6 -11.16 6.96 -6.56
CA THR A 6 -10.54 6.31 -5.40
C THR A 6 -11.27 5.03 -5.00
N ALA A 7 -10.50 4.05 -4.52
CA ALA A 7 -11.01 2.87 -3.84
C ALA A 7 -10.11 2.55 -2.64
N THR A 8 -10.71 2.27 -1.49
CA THR A 8 -9.99 1.93 -0.26
C THR A 8 -10.36 0.51 0.16
N LEU A 9 -9.35 -0.30 0.43
CA LEU A 9 -9.48 -1.69 0.86
C LEU A 9 -8.76 -1.88 2.20
N PRO A 10 -9.35 -2.63 3.14
CA PRO A 10 -8.66 -2.97 4.37
C PRO A 10 -7.49 -3.91 4.07
N GLY A 11 -6.42 -3.77 4.84
CA GLY A 11 -5.27 -4.65 4.73
C GLY A 11 -4.54 -4.86 6.04
N ARG A 12 -3.64 -5.83 6.05
CA ARG A 12 -2.81 -6.18 7.20
C ARG A 12 -1.37 -6.41 6.79
N VAL A 13 -0.46 -5.78 7.52
CA VAL A 13 0.99 -5.97 7.35
C VAL A 13 1.35 -7.37 7.82
N GLU A 14 1.60 -8.30 6.89
CA GLU A 14 1.94 -9.67 7.26
C GLU A 14 3.40 -9.79 7.67
N LYS A 15 4.29 -9.12 6.94
CA LYS A 15 5.73 -9.25 7.13
C LYS A 15 6.49 -8.01 6.70
N ILE A 16 7.53 -7.68 7.46
CA ILE A 16 8.59 -6.77 7.01
C ILE A 16 9.72 -7.62 6.44
N ILE A 17 10.00 -7.42 5.16
CA ILE A 17 11.05 -8.09 4.41
C ILE A 17 12.30 -7.23 4.53
N LYS A 18 13.29 -7.75 5.25
CA LYS A 18 14.60 -7.11 5.33
C LYS A 18 15.34 -7.27 4.00
N PRO A 19 16.07 -6.23 3.56
CA PRO A 19 16.86 -6.30 2.35
C PRO A 19 18.01 -7.30 2.52
N MET A 20 18.44 -7.92 1.42
CA MET A 20 19.63 -8.80 1.42
C MET A 20 20.92 -7.96 1.44
N PHE A 21 20.91 -6.80 0.80
CA PHE A 21 22.02 -5.87 0.73
C PHE A 21 21.70 -4.59 1.51
N SER A 22 22.68 -4.03 2.23
CA SER A 22 22.49 -2.80 3.01
C SER A 22 22.13 -1.57 2.18
N SER A 23 22.32 -1.63 0.86
CA SER A 23 21.96 -0.57 -0.10
C SER A 23 20.48 -0.57 -0.47
N GLU A 24 19.73 -1.62 -0.17
CA GLU A 24 18.31 -1.73 -0.52
C GLU A 24 17.42 -1.39 0.67
N PRO A 25 16.24 -0.76 0.45
CA PRO A 25 15.28 -0.50 1.52
C PRO A 25 14.54 -1.77 1.97
N GLU A 26 14.13 -1.80 3.25
CA GLU A 26 13.18 -2.82 3.71
C GLU A 26 11.80 -2.61 3.08
N LYS A 27 11.07 -3.72 2.87
CA LYS A 27 9.74 -3.70 2.25
C LYS A 27 8.68 -4.21 3.23
N ALA A 28 7.51 -3.59 3.21
CA ALA A 28 6.33 -4.10 3.89
C ALA A 28 5.51 -4.95 2.90
N GLN A 29 5.22 -6.19 3.29
CA GLN A 29 4.23 -7.03 2.63
C GLN A 29 2.88 -6.84 3.32
N ILE A 30 1.88 -6.40 2.56
CA ILE A 30 0.53 -6.13 3.03
C ILE A 30 -0.42 -7.10 2.32
N SER A 31 -1.17 -7.85 3.10
CA SER A 31 -2.33 -8.61 2.62
C SER A 31 -3.53 -7.67 2.51
N VAL A 32 -4.22 -7.68 1.37
CA VAL A 32 -5.38 -6.85 1.09
C VAL A 32 -6.64 -7.71 1.14
N GLU A 33 -7.57 -7.33 2.00
CA GLU A 33 -8.86 -8.00 2.15
C GLU A 33 -9.76 -7.71 0.94
N GLY A 34 -10.53 -8.71 0.50
CA GLY A 34 -11.44 -8.58 -0.65
C GLY A 34 -10.80 -8.73 -2.03
N ALA A 35 -9.47 -8.86 -2.13
CA ALA A 35 -8.80 -9.23 -3.39
C ALA A 35 -9.00 -10.73 -3.72
N ASP A 36 -8.77 -11.15 -4.96
CA ASP A 36 -8.83 -12.59 -5.33
C ASP A 36 -7.78 -13.40 -4.57
N HIS A 37 -8.14 -14.62 -4.16
CA HIS A 37 -7.40 -15.43 -3.17
C HIS A 37 -5.91 -15.66 -3.47
N LEU A 38 -5.50 -15.61 -4.74
CA LEU A 38 -4.12 -15.87 -5.16
C LEU A 38 -3.26 -14.60 -5.33
N TYR A 39 -3.83 -13.39 -5.24
CA TYR A 39 -3.16 -12.12 -5.58
C TYR A 39 -3.43 -11.00 -4.58
N ARG A 40 -3.56 -11.33 -3.29
CA ARG A 40 -3.90 -10.36 -2.24
C ARG A 40 -2.73 -9.55 -1.70
N GLU A 41 -1.51 -9.79 -2.18
CA GLU A 41 -0.31 -9.23 -1.55
C GLU A 41 0.26 -8.06 -2.36
N ILE A 42 0.48 -6.94 -1.68
CA ILE A 42 1.28 -5.83 -2.21
C ILE A 42 2.58 -5.71 -1.41
N ARG A 43 3.67 -5.35 -2.10
CA ARG A 43 4.96 -5.07 -1.49
C ARG A 43 5.38 -3.64 -1.82
N ILE A 44 5.49 -2.82 -0.79
CA ILE A 44 5.93 -1.44 -0.88
C ILE A 44 7.19 -1.23 -0.03
N GLU A 45 7.97 -0.20 -0.33
CA GLU A 45 9.02 0.23 0.60
C GLU A 45 8.39 0.60 1.94
N ASN A 46 8.99 0.17 3.06
CA ASN A 46 8.46 0.43 4.39
C ASN A 46 8.82 1.84 4.86
N LYS A 47 8.37 2.84 4.09
CA LYS A 47 8.71 4.24 4.28
C LYS A 47 7.45 5.08 4.07
N LEU A 48 6.96 5.64 5.16
CA LEU A 48 5.81 6.54 5.19
C LEU A 48 6.24 7.88 5.75
N THR A 49 5.46 8.91 5.45
CA THR A 49 5.65 10.27 5.99
C THR A 49 4.51 10.56 6.94
N ASP A 50 4.84 10.99 8.16
CA ASP A 50 3.85 11.44 9.14
C ASP A 50 3.41 12.90 8.89
N GLU A 51 2.45 13.38 9.68
CA GLU A 51 1.90 14.75 9.58
C GLU A 51 2.95 15.86 9.76
N ASN A 52 4.05 15.57 10.43
CA ASN A 52 5.15 16.50 10.68
C ASN A 52 6.25 16.40 9.60
N GLY A 53 6.07 15.57 8.58
CA GLY A 53 7.08 15.30 7.56
C GLY A 53 8.16 14.30 7.99
N GLY A 54 7.99 13.64 9.14
CA GLY A 54 8.91 12.64 9.67
C GLY A 54 8.78 11.30 8.94
N GLU A 55 9.90 10.63 8.71
CA GLU A 55 9.90 9.29 8.12
C GLU A 55 9.57 8.23 9.19
N VAL A 56 8.50 7.48 8.95
CA VAL A 56 8.01 6.41 9.82
C VAL A 56 7.82 5.12 9.04
N LYS A 57 7.63 4.02 9.77
CA LYS A 57 7.52 2.67 9.17
C LYS A 57 6.39 1.86 9.78
N LEU A 58 5.84 0.96 8.96
CA LEU A 58 4.84 -0.02 9.37
C LEU A 58 5.46 -1.10 10.26
N LYS A 59 4.62 -1.65 11.13
CA LYS A 59 4.94 -2.76 12.02
C LYS A 59 4.23 -4.04 11.57
N PRO A 60 4.84 -5.23 11.73
CA PRO A 60 4.14 -6.49 11.50
C PRO A 60 2.84 -6.57 12.30
N GLY A 61 1.79 -7.09 11.68
CA GLY A 61 0.47 -7.28 12.27
C GLY A 61 -0.43 -6.05 12.28
N ALA A 62 0.07 -4.86 11.91
CA ALA A 62 -0.71 -3.64 11.86
C ALA A 62 -1.82 -3.70 10.81
N THR A 63 -3.00 -3.21 11.17
CA THR A 63 -4.10 -2.95 10.24
C THR A 63 -3.84 -1.64 9.51
N VAL A 64 -4.06 -1.62 8.20
CA VAL A 64 -3.85 -0.47 7.32
C VAL A 64 -5.00 -0.33 6.33
N ASP A 65 -5.19 0.87 5.81
CA ASP A 65 -6.05 1.14 4.67
C ASP A 65 -5.20 1.27 3.41
N VAL A 66 -5.51 0.47 2.39
CA VAL A 66 -4.86 0.54 1.08
C VAL A 66 -5.75 1.34 0.14
N THR A 67 -5.31 2.54 -0.23
CA THR A 67 -6.04 3.43 -1.12
C THR A 67 -5.42 3.45 -2.52
N VAL A 68 -6.21 3.12 -3.53
CA VAL A 68 -5.84 3.24 -4.95
C VAL A 68 -6.49 4.52 -5.49
N GLN A 69 -5.69 5.39 -6.11
CA GLN A 69 -6.16 6.61 -6.74
C GLN A 69 -5.76 6.64 -8.22
N ALA A 70 -6.66 7.06 -9.09
CA ALA A 70 -6.42 7.18 -10.53
C ALA A 70 -6.93 8.52 -11.07
N ASP A 71 -6.20 9.08 -12.02
CA ASP A 71 -6.63 10.30 -12.71
C ASP A 71 -7.80 9.98 -13.64
N PRO A 72 -8.75 10.91 -13.85
CA PRO A 72 -9.96 10.63 -14.64
C PRO A 72 -9.68 10.18 -16.07
N GLU A 73 -8.57 10.66 -16.66
CA GLU A 73 -8.13 10.24 -18.00
C GLU A 73 -7.69 8.77 -18.07
N ASP A 74 -7.29 8.18 -16.93
CA ASP A 74 -6.90 6.78 -16.79
C ASP A 74 -8.08 5.87 -16.39
N THR A 75 -9.31 6.40 -16.36
CA THR A 75 -10.51 5.65 -15.96
C THR A 75 -11.50 5.48 -17.09
N ALA A 76 -12.20 4.34 -17.11
CA ALA A 76 -13.32 4.07 -18.01
C ALA A 76 -14.60 3.81 -17.21
N LYS A 77 -15.76 4.11 -17.81
CA LYS A 77 -17.05 3.77 -17.21
C LYS A 77 -17.18 2.25 -17.08
N LYS A 78 -17.60 1.78 -15.91
CA LYS A 78 -18.00 0.38 -15.73
C LYS A 78 -19.29 0.12 -16.54
N PRO A 79 -19.40 -1.03 -17.23
CA PRO A 79 -20.62 -1.43 -17.92
C PRO A 79 -21.77 -1.70 -16.94
#